data_AF-A0A1M5VL52-F1
#
_entry.id   AF-A0A1M5VL52-F1
#
_cell.length_a   1.000
_cell.length_b   1.000
_cell.length_c   1.000
_cell.angle_alpha   90.00
_cell.angle_beta   90.00
_cell.angle_gamma   90.00
#
_symmetry.space_group_name_H-M   'P 1'
#
loop_
_entity.id
_entity.type
_entity.pdbx_description
1 polymer ?
#
loop_
_entity_poly.entity_id
_entity_poly.type
_entity_poly.pdbx_seq_one_letter_code
_entity_poly.pdbx_strand_id
1 'polypeptide(L)'
;MKRNFYRGLLLLVGFPLVFASCNKDDEPAPDPIVGTWKRDVYRLTDVPANFSNFDNFAFDQYYSAAEEGLTITFANDKTYTRKYDLIANPDVSETGAWTKEGTAVTIKPTDTTKFPEEDFTVVGDITSVAMVLSKSETFTLLPDAVTDTLTTAWANAHPDDLDQYRQNVDVTLQLVFDKVTTP
;
A
#
# COMPACT_ATOMS: atom_id res chain seq x y z
N MET A 1 2.62 -93.07 -27.34
CA MET A 1 2.49 -93.19 -25.87
C MET A 1 2.50 -91.79 -25.26
N LYS A 2 1.57 -91.54 -24.33
CA LYS A 2 1.38 -90.39 -23.40
C LYS A 2 0.92 -89.02 -23.95
N ARG A 3 -0.37 -88.75 -23.66
CA ARG A 3 -1.11 -87.48 -23.61
C ARG A 3 -0.63 -86.59 -22.45
N ASN A 4 -0.99 -85.30 -22.51
CA ASN A 4 -1.55 -84.41 -21.46
C ASN A 4 -0.96 -82.98 -21.60
N PHE A 5 -1.62 -81.86 -21.33
CA PHE A 5 -3.01 -81.38 -21.26
C PHE A 5 -2.86 -79.84 -21.07
N TYR A 6 -3.82 -79.09 -21.58
CA TYR A 6 -4.02 -77.63 -21.50
C TYR A 6 -3.75 -76.92 -20.15
N ARG A 7 -3.35 -75.64 -20.22
CA ARG A 7 -3.61 -74.48 -19.30
C ARG A 7 -2.69 -73.32 -19.75
N GLY A 8 -3.07 -72.07 -20.01
CA GLY A 8 -4.31 -71.31 -19.91
C GLY A 8 -3.99 -69.84 -20.23
N LEU A 9 -4.79 -69.24 -21.12
CA LEU A 9 -5.43 -67.92 -20.98
C LEU A 9 -4.77 -66.87 -20.05
N LEU A 10 -4.33 -65.74 -20.60
CA LEU A 10 -4.82 -64.40 -20.20
C LEU A 10 -4.18 -63.27 -21.03
N LEU A 11 -5.06 -62.51 -21.69
CA LEU A 11 -4.84 -61.18 -22.25
C LEU A 11 -4.31 -60.22 -21.19
N LEU A 12 -3.34 -59.38 -21.55
CA LEU A 12 -3.28 -58.02 -21.02
C LEU A 12 -2.67 -57.08 -22.07
N VAL A 13 -3.57 -56.26 -22.60
CA VAL A 13 -3.33 -55.12 -23.48
C VAL A 13 -2.52 -54.10 -22.68
N GLY A 14 -1.22 -54.04 -22.94
CA GLY A 14 -0.34 -53.01 -22.37
C GLY A 14 -0.33 -51.79 -23.28
N PHE A 15 -1.31 -50.90 -23.11
CA PHE A 15 -1.21 -49.50 -23.48
C PHE A 15 0.05 -48.91 -22.80
N PRO A 16 1.09 -48.45 -23.51
CA PRO A 16 1.96 -47.45 -22.91
C PRO A 16 1.13 -46.17 -22.79
N LEU A 17 0.73 -45.91 -21.55
CA LEU A 17 0.22 -44.63 -21.07
C LEU A 17 1.08 -43.52 -21.69
N VAL A 18 0.49 -42.82 -22.65
CA VAL A 18 0.94 -41.48 -23.01
C VAL A 18 0.83 -40.70 -21.71
N PHE A 19 1.97 -40.47 -21.05
CA PHE A 19 2.06 -39.48 -20.01
C PHE A 19 1.70 -38.17 -20.71
N ALA A 20 0.44 -37.78 -20.58
CA ALA A 20 0.00 -36.43 -20.79
C ALA A 20 0.92 -35.58 -19.93
N SER A 21 1.88 -34.93 -20.59
CA SER A 21 2.58 -33.78 -20.05
C SER A 21 1.49 -32.88 -19.49
N CYS A 22 1.40 -32.87 -18.17
CA CYS A 22 0.64 -31.90 -17.46
C CYS A 22 1.41 -30.59 -17.68
N ASN A 23 1.14 -29.93 -18.80
CA ASN A 23 1.34 -28.51 -18.93
C ASN A 23 0.44 -27.92 -17.84
N LYS A 24 0.99 -27.80 -16.63
CA LYS A 24 0.50 -26.79 -15.72
C LYS A 24 0.85 -25.52 -16.46
N ASP A 25 -0.17 -24.91 -17.07
CA ASP A 25 -0.14 -23.49 -17.33
C ASP A 25 0.19 -22.88 -15.96
N ASP A 26 1.47 -22.58 -15.75
CA ASP A 26 1.91 -21.85 -14.56
C ASP A 26 1.21 -20.50 -14.66
N GLU A 27 0.07 -20.38 -13.97
CA GLU A 27 -0.56 -19.09 -13.78
C GLU A 27 0.55 -18.16 -13.27
N PRO A 28 0.75 -16.99 -13.92
CA PRO A 28 1.80 -16.09 -13.51
C PRO A 28 1.60 -15.80 -12.03
N ALA A 29 2.68 -15.89 -11.26
CA ALA A 29 2.64 -15.58 -9.84
C ALA A 29 1.96 -14.21 -9.64
N PRO A 30 1.07 -14.08 -8.65
CA PRO A 30 0.34 -12.83 -8.46
C PRO A 30 1.32 -11.68 -8.21
N ASP A 31 0.98 -10.48 -8.69
CA ASP A 31 1.81 -9.30 -8.47
C ASP A 31 2.08 -9.14 -6.96
N PRO A 32 3.33 -8.93 -6.50
CA PRO A 32 3.65 -8.84 -5.07
C PRO A 32 2.81 -7.84 -4.27
N ILE A 33 2.24 -6.82 -4.92
CA ILE A 33 1.32 -5.87 -4.28
C ILE A 33 0.00 -6.52 -3.80
N VAL A 34 -0.38 -7.67 -4.37
CA VAL A 34 -1.63 -8.37 -4.03
C VAL A 34 -1.59 -8.87 -2.59
N GLY A 35 -2.64 -8.57 -1.84
CA GLY A 35 -2.86 -8.97 -0.45
C GLY A 35 -3.29 -7.79 0.42
N THR A 36 -3.42 -8.06 1.72
CA THR A 36 -3.81 -7.06 2.72
C THR A 36 -2.59 -6.46 3.39
N TRP A 37 -2.60 -5.14 3.50
CA TRP A 37 -1.52 -4.32 4.01
C TRP A 37 -2.06 -3.38 5.07
N LYS A 38 -1.42 -3.34 6.23
CA LYS A 38 -1.71 -2.37 7.28
C LYS A 38 -0.64 -1.29 7.20
N ARG A 39 -1.06 -0.04 7.13
CA ARG A 39 -0.13 1.07 7.18
C ARG A 39 0.38 1.21 8.61
N ASP A 40 1.66 1.01 8.80
CA ASP A 40 2.32 1.18 10.09
C ASP A 40 2.53 2.67 10.35
N VAL A 41 3.16 3.36 9.40
CA VAL A 41 3.62 4.74 9.58
C VAL A 41 3.67 5.55 8.28
N TYR A 42 3.80 6.87 8.42
CA TYR A 42 4.18 7.78 7.34
C TYR A 42 5.56 8.36 7.56
N ARG A 43 6.22 8.77 6.47
CA ARG A 43 7.45 9.55 6.48
C ARG A 43 7.33 10.70 5.49
N LEU A 44 7.81 11.87 5.87
CA LEU A 44 7.97 12.99 4.95
C LEU A 44 9.44 13.04 4.51
N THR A 45 9.67 13.03 3.21
CA THR A 45 11.01 13.22 2.63
C THR A 45 11.02 14.46 1.74
N ASP A 46 12.23 14.92 1.41
CA ASP A 46 12.44 16.10 0.56
C ASP A 46 11.89 17.40 1.17
N VAL A 47 11.73 17.44 2.50
CA VAL A 47 11.36 18.66 3.22
C VAL A 47 12.50 19.69 3.13
N PRO A 48 12.25 20.93 2.66
CA PRO A 48 13.29 21.94 2.56
C PRO A 48 13.86 22.30 3.93
N ALA A 49 15.17 22.60 3.98
CA ALA A 49 15.92 22.78 5.23
C ALA A 49 15.45 23.92 6.13
N ASN A 50 14.64 24.87 5.61
CA ASN A 50 14.04 25.94 6.40
C ASN A 50 12.73 25.54 7.11
N PHE A 51 12.35 24.27 7.02
CA PHE A 51 11.27 23.64 7.75
C PHE A 51 11.83 22.37 8.42
N SER A 52 12.28 22.48 9.66
CA SER A 52 12.78 21.37 10.48
C SER A 52 11.77 20.93 11.53
N ASN A 53 10.74 21.74 11.80
CA ASN A 53 9.64 21.40 12.68
C ASN A 53 8.25 21.79 12.14
N PHE A 54 7.24 20.99 12.45
CA PHE A 54 5.83 21.37 12.36
C PHE A 54 5.22 21.20 13.76
N ASP A 55 4.73 22.27 14.38
CA ASP A 55 4.08 22.23 15.70
C ASP A 55 4.88 21.51 16.82
N ASN A 56 6.22 21.69 16.85
CA ASN A 56 7.18 20.99 17.74
C ASN A 56 7.41 19.50 17.43
N PHE A 57 7.05 19.03 16.24
CA PHE A 57 7.32 17.68 15.77
C PHE A 57 8.37 17.69 14.68
N ALA A 58 9.42 16.87 14.84
CA ALA A 58 10.47 16.71 13.84
C ALA A 58 9.95 15.89 12.64
N PHE A 59 10.27 16.32 11.41
CA PHE A 59 9.79 15.70 10.18
C PHE A 59 10.31 14.28 9.92
N ASP A 60 11.33 13.85 10.66
CA ASP A 60 11.92 12.52 10.62
C ASP A 60 11.19 11.51 11.54
N GLN A 61 10.15 11.94 12.26
CA GLN A 61 9.39 11.09 13.18
C GLN A 61 8.07 10.58 12.59
N TYR A 62 7.72 9.37 13.00
CA TYR A 62 6.54 8.63 12.57
C TYR A 62 5.24 9.31 13.02
N TYR A 63 4.38 9.67 12.08
CA TYR A 63 3.09 10.30 12.36
C TYR A 63 1.97 9.27 12.55
N SER A 64 1.15 9.44 13.60
CA SER A 64 -0.22 8.92 13.57
C SER A 64 -1.01 9.80 12.60
N ALA A 65 -1.34 9.30 11.40
CA ALA A 65 -2.23 10.08 10.54
C ALA A 65 -3.60 10.27 11.17
N ALA A 66 -4.30 11.27 10.67
CA ALA A 66 -5.73 11.47 10.89
C ALA A 66 -6.56 10.20 10.59
N GLU A 67 -6.02 9.31 9.74
CA GLU A 67 -6.55 8.01 9.39
C GLU A 67 -5.96 6.93 10.31
N GLU A 68 -6.63 6.56 11.40
CA GLU A 68 -6.18 5.48 12.27
C GLU A 68 -6.47 4.11 11.66
N GLY A 69 -5.60 3.13 11.91
CA GLY A 69 -5.87 1.73 11.55
C GLY A 69 -5.94 1.42 10.05
N LEU A 70 -5.37 2.26 9.18
CA LEU A 70 -5.51 2.10 7.74
C LEU A 70 -5.05 0.72 7.26
N THR A 71 -5.97 0.01 6.63
CA THR A 71 -5.70 -1.22 5.90
C THR A 71 -6.14 -1.07 4.45
N ILE A 72 -5.33 -1.58 3.53
CA ILE A 72 -5.64 -1.65 2.11
C ILE A 72 -5.44 -3.07 1.61
N THR A 73 -6.41 -3.59 0.88
CA THR A 73 -6.34 -4.91 0.25
C THR A 73 -6.37 -4.75 -1.24
N PHE A 74 -5.31 -5.20 -1.92
CA PHE A 74 -5.26 -5.30 -3.38
C PHE A 74 -5.57 -6.73 -3.79
N ALA A 75 -6.67 -6.94 -4.51
CA ALA A 75 -7.09 -8.26 -4.98
C ALA A 75 -6.53 -8.56 -6.39
N ASN A 76 -6.40 -9.86 -6.70
CA ASN A 76 -5.90 -10.34 -8.00
C ASN A 76 -6.74 -9.88 -9.20
N ASP A 77 -8.05 -9.67 -8.99
CA ASP A 77 -9.00 -9.21 -10.00
C ASP A 77 -8.94 -7.70 -10.27
N LYS A 78 -7.89 -7.03 -9.79
CA LYS A 78 -7.67 -5.58 -9.92
C LYS A 78 -8.68 -4.72 -9.18
N THR A 79 -9.38 -5.27 -8.20
CA THR A 79 -10.16 -4.50 -7.22
C THR A 79 -9.35 -4.23 -5.96
N TYR A 80 -9.68 -3.15 -5.25
CA TYR A 80 -9.12 -2.87 -3.93
C TYR A 80 -10.20 -2.52 -2.92
N THR A 81 -9.87 -2.67 -1.64
CA THR A 81 -10.65 -2.17 -0.51
C THR A 81 -9.73 -1.46 0.46
N ARG A 82 -10.08 -0.25 0.88
CA ARG A 82 -9.35 0.52 1.92
C ARG A 82 -10.29 0.83 3.07
N LYS A 83 -9.80 0.67 4.30
CA LYS A 83 -10.53 0.93 5.55
C LYS A 83 -9.67 1.69 6.53
N TYR A 84 -10.23 2.65 7.24
CA TYR A 84 -9.56 3.45 8.27
C TYR A 84 -10.59 4.23 9.10
N ASP A 85 -10.16 4.75 10.24
CA ASP A 85 -10.97 5.63 11.08
C ASP A 85 -10.49 7.08 10.94
N LEU A 86 -11.42 8.02 10.78
CA LEU A 86 -11.14 9.44 10.96
C LEU A 86 -11.71 9.91 12.30
N ILE A 87 -11.05 10.87 12.95
CA ILE A 87 -11.50 11.47 14.23
C ILE A 87 -12.99 11.87 14.19
N ALA A 88 -13.44 12.45 13.06
CA ALA A 88 -14.81 12.93 12.89
C ALA A 88 -15.72 11.96 12.10
N ASN A 89 -15.17 10.86 11.57
CA ASN A 89 -15.91 9.90 10.76
C ASN A 89 -15.27 8.51 10.91
N PRO A 90 -15.63 7.75 11.97
CA PRO A 90 -15.14 6.39 12.14
C PRO A 90 -15.70 5.45 11.07
N ASP A 91 -15.07 4.29 10.90
CA ASP A 91 -15.45 3.20 10.00
C ASP A 91 -15.51 3.61 8.51
N VAL A 92 -14.56 4.43 8.06
CA VAL A 92 -14.45 4.73 6.63
C VAL A 92 -14.08 3.46 5.88
N SER A 93 -14.86 3.14 4.85
CA SER A 93 -14.58 2.03 3.95
C SER A 93 -14.82 2.50 2.52
N GLU A 94 -13.86 2.23 1.65
CA GLU A 94 -13.95 2.49 0.23
C GLU A 94 -13.48 1.28 -0.57
N THR A 95 -13.98 1.18 -1.80
CA THR A 95 -13.60 0.16 -2.76
C THR A 95 -13.43 0.79 -4.13
N GLY A 96 -12.66 0.13 -4.99
CA GLY A 96 -12.43 0.60 -6.34
C GLY A 96 -11.57 -0.33 -7.15
N ALA A 97 -10.98 0.21 -8.22
CA ALA A 97 -10.04 -0.50 -9.07
C ALA A 97 -8.61 -0.03 -8.80
N TRP A 98 -7.63 -0.90 -9.04
CA TRP A 98 -6.22 -0.53 -9.01
C TRP A 98 -5.49 -1.03 -10.24
N THR A 99 -4.46 -0.28 -10.65
CA THR A 99 -3.52 -0.67 -11.70
C THR A 99 -2.10 -0.52 -11.19
N LYS A 100 -1.19 -1.28 -11.79
CA LYS A 100 0.25 -1.15 -11.54
C LYS A 100 1.01 -1.35 -12.84
N GLU A 101 1.84 -0.36 -13.18
CA GLU A 101 2.70 -0.36 -14.37
C GLU A 101 4.13 -0.04 -13.92
N GLY A 102 4.98 -1.07 -13.85
CA GLY A 102 6.30 -0.92 -13.24
C GLY A 102 6.18 -0.56 -11.75
N THR A 103 6.65 0.64 -11.38
CA THR A 103 6.55 1.19 -10.03
C THR A 103 5.34 2.09 -9.83
N ALA A 104 4.66 2.53 -10.89
CA ALA A 104 3.47 3.37 -10.78
C ALA A 104 2.28 2.53 -10.33
N VAL A 105 1.53 3.00 -9.33
CA VAL A 105 0.31 2.38 -8.81
C VAL A 105 -0.77 3.45 -8.78
N THR A 106 -1.91 3.17 -9.41
CA THR A 106 -3.08 4.07 -9.35
C THR A 106 -4.21 3.35 -8.64
N ILE A 107 -4.87 4.01 -7.70
CA ILE A 107 -6.13 3.57 -7.12
C ILE A 107 -7.24 4.51 -7.55
N LYS A 108 -8.33 3.93 -8.06
CA LYS A 108 -9.50 4.66 -8.55
C LYS A 108 -10.72 4.25 -7.73
N PRO A 109 -11.19 5.09 -6.79
CA PRO A 109 -12.37 4.81 -5.99
C PRO A 109 -13.62 4.65 -6.85
N THR A 110 -14.56 3.82 -6.38
CA THR A 110 -15.88 3.69 -7.00
C THR A 110 -16.73 4.95 -6.78
N ASP A 111 -16.61 5.56 -5.59
CA ASP A 111 -17.28 6.83 -5.25
C ASP A 111 -16.30 8.00 -5.38
N THR A 112 -16.11 8.47 -6.61
CA THR A 112 -15.19 9.58 -6.91
C THR A 112 -15.66 10.93 -6.39
N THR A 113 -16.87 11.00 -5.81
CA THR A 113 -17.39 12.25 -5.21
C THR A 113 -16.88 12.44 -3.78
N LYS A 114 -16.47 11.35 -3.12
CA LYS A 114 -15.93 11.36 -1.76
C LYS A 114 -14.43 11.15 -1.72
N PHE A 115 -13.90 10.35 -2.64
CA PHE A 115 -12.50 9.96 -2.66
C PHE A 115 -11.91 10.27 -4.04
N PRO A 116 -10.83 11.06 -4.12
CA PRO A 116 -10.16 11.30 -5.39
C PRO A 116 -9.42 10.05 -5.88
N GLU A 117 -9.14 10.01 -7.17
CA GLU A 117 -8.12 9.08 -7.71
C GLU A 117 -6.76 9.44 -7.11
N GLU A 118 -5.98 8.43 -6.73
CA GLU A 118 -4.66 8.63 -6.13
C GLU A 118 -3.60 7.84 -6.89
N ASP A 119 -2.51 8.54 -7.20
CA ASP A 119 -1.33 7.98 -7.84
C ASP A 119 -0.19 7.83 -6.82
N PHE A 120 0.43 6.67 -6.83
CA PHE A 120 1.55 6.31 -5.99
C PHE A 120 2.71 5.77 -6.82
N THR A 121 3.90 5.84 -6.25
CA THR A 121 5.08 5.13 -6.72
C THR A 121 5.51 4.12 -5.67
N VAL A 122 5.77 2.88 -6.08
CA VAL A 122 6.40 1.88 -5.22
C VAL A 122 7.86 2.27 -4.99
N VAL A 123 8.24 2.39 -3.72
CA VAL A 123 9.61 2.69 -3.31
C VAL A 123 10.34 1.38 -3.00
N GLY A 124 11.30 1.01 -3.84
CA GLY A 124 12.04 -0.25 -3.72
C GLY A 124 11.20 -1.47 -4.11
N ASP A 125 11.52 -2.63 -3.54
CA ASP A 125 10.83 -3.89 -3.81
C ASP A 125 9.68 -4.12 -2.83
N ILE A 126 8.54 -4.64 -3.33
CA ILE A 126 7.47 -5.17 -2.49
C ILE A 126 7.86 -6.58 -2.06
N THR A 127 7.92 -6.83 -0.75
CA THR A 127 8.32 -8.11 -0.18
C THR A 127 7.11 -8.88 0.35
N SER A 128 7.33 -10.08 0.89
CA SER A 128 6.26 -10.83 1.56
C SER A 128 5.77 -10.18 2.85
N VAL A 129 6.49 -9.20 3.40
CA VAL A 129 6.21 -8.59 4.71
C VAL A 129 6.04 -7.07 4.68
N ALA A 130 6.57 -6.38 3.67
CA ALA A 130 6.60 -4.93 3.65
C ALA A 130 6.42 -4.34 2.24
N MET A 131 5.80 -3.17 2.19
CA MET A 131 5.61 -2.33 1.01
C MET A 131 5.73 -0.86 1.39
N VAL A 132 6.34 -0.05 0.53
CA VAL A 132 6.36 1.41 0.67
C VAL A 132 5.77 2.04 -0.59
N LEU A 133 4.75 2.88 -0.41
CA LEU A 133 4.16 3.69 -1.49
C LEU A 133 4.48 5.15 -1.23
N SER A 134 4.86 5.91 -2.25
CA SER A 134 5.10 7.35 -2.14
C SER A 134 4.19 8.16 -3.05
N LYS A 135 3.79 9.35 -2.61
CA LYS A 135 3.15 10.37 -3.43
C LYS A 135 3.66 11.76 -3.08
N SER A 136 3.57 12.70 -4.00
CA SER A 136 3.84 14.11 -3.72
C SER A 136 2.62 14.75 -3.08
N GLU A 137 2.84 15.53 -2.03
CA GLU A 137 1.79 16.25 -1.30
C GLU A 137 2.28 17.67 -0.99
N THR A 138 1.37 18.63 -1.03
CA THR A 138 1.66 20.02 -0.65
C THR A 138 1.16 20.26 0.77
N PHE A 139 2.07 20.60 1.68
CA PHE A 139 1.73 21.00 3.05
C PHE A 139 1.89 22.51 3.21
N THR A 140 1.00 23.11 4.01
CA THR A 140 1.13 24.51 4.43
C THR A 140 1.88 24.57 5.76
N LEU A 141 3.18 24.88 5.70
CA LEU A 141 4.10 24.83 6.84
C LEU A 141 4.54 26.23 7.28
N LEU A 142 4.94 26.36 8.54
CA LEU A 142 5.55 27.59 9.07
C LEU A 142 7.08 27.43 9.06
N PRO A 143 7.86 28.38 8.50
CA PRO A 143 9.32 28.28 8.50
C PRO A 143 9.93 28.35 9.91
N ASP A 144 11.05 27.67 10.10
CA ASP A 144 11.74 27.62 11.41
C ASP A 144 12.14 28.99 11.94
N ALA A 145 12.59 29.89 11.05
CA ALA A 145 12.97 31.24 11.44
C ALA A 145 11.81 32.01 12.11
N VAL A 146 10.57 31.67 11.76
CA VAL A 146 9.37 32.27 12.35
C VAL A 146 9.06 31.60 13.69
N THR A 147 9.16 30.27 13.78
CA THR A 147 8.95 29.53 15.05
C THR A 147 10.02 29.85 16.10
N ASP A 148 11.26 30.07 15.70
CA ASP A 148 12.37 30.46 16.58
C ASP A 148 12.20 31.88 17.14
N THR A 149 11.56 32.77 16.37
CA THR A 149 11.38 34.18 16.75
C THR A 149 10.13 34.39 17.60
N LEU A 150 9.05 33.67 17.30
CA LEU A 150 7.78 33.80 17.99
C LEU A 150 7.70 32.80 19.14
N THR A 151 7.52 33.29 20.36
CA THR A 151 7.27 32.38 21.50
C THR A 151 6.01 31.54 21.22
N THR A 152 6.02 30.26 21.63
CA THR A 152 4.84 29.38 21.55
C THR A 152 3.59 30.03 22.16
N ALA A 153 3.74 30.74 23.27
CA ALA A 153 2.64 31.46 23.93
C ALA A 153 2.06 32.58 23.06
N TRP A 154 2.88 33.31 22.32
CA TRP A 154 2.42 34.34 21.39
C TRP A 154 1.73 33.74 20.17
N ALA A 155 2.34 32.72 19.56
CA ALA A 155 1.79 31.99 18.42
C ALA A 155 0.41 31.40 18.74
N ASN A 156 0.25 30.82 19.93
CA ASN A 156 -1.04 30.30 20.41
C ASN A 156 -2.08 31.40 20.67
N ALA A 157 -1.64 32.61 21.04
CA ALA A 157 -2.54 33.74 21.30
C ALA A 157 -2.95 34.48 20.01
N HIS A 158 -2.21 34.31 18.92
CA HIS A 158 -2.42 35.00 17.64
C HIS A 158 -2.33 34.03 16.44
N PRO A 159 -3.15 32.96 16.41
CA PRO A 159 -3.05 31.95 15.37
C PRO A 159 -3.29 32.53 13.96
N ASP A 160 -4.20 33.50 13.83
CA ASP A 160 -4.55 34.14 12.56
C ASP A 160 -3.38 34.98 11.98
N ASP A 161 -2.53 35.53 12.85
CA ASP A 161 -1.37 36.32 12.42
C ASP A 161 -0.25 35.43 11.86
N LEU A 162 -0.30 34.11 12.10
CA LEU A 162 0.69 33.16 11.57
C LEU A 162 0.46 32.84 10.10
N ASP A 163 -0.79 32.97 9.62
CA ASP A 163 -1.15 32.55 8.26
C ASP A 163 -0.39 33.32 7.18
N GLN A 164 -0.04 34.59 7.43
CA GLN A 164 0.78 35.39 6.52
C GLN A 164 2.22 34.87 6.35
N TYR A 165 2.69 34.06 7.30
CA TYR A 165 4.04 33.49 7.30
C TYR A 165 4.08 32.04 6.83
N ARG A 166 2.92 31.40 6.68
CA ARG A 166 2.82 30.02 6.19
C ARG A 166 3.20 29.96 4.72
N GLN A 167 3.87 28.88 4.33
CA GLN A 167 4.32 28.63 2.98
C GLN A 167 3.84 27.25 2.54
N ASN A 168 3.44 27.15 1.28
CA ASN A 168 3.15 25.86 0.66
C ASN A 168 4.47 25.18 0.27
N VAL A 169 4.61 23.93 0.70
CA VAL A 169 5.82 23.15 0.55
C VAL A 169 5.44 21.80 -0.04
N ASP A 170 5.98 21.51 -1.21
CA ASP A 170 5.85 20.19 -1.82
C ASP A 170 6.85 19.24 -1.18
N VAL A 171 6.35 18.11 -0.69
CA VAL A 171 7.15 17.07 -0.06
C VAL A 171 6.76 15.71 -0.62
N THR A 172 7.60 14.72 -0.40
CA THR A 172 7.27 13.33 -0.70
C THR A 172 6.71 12.67 0.56
N LEU A 173 5.44 12.25 0.50
CA LEU A 173 4.81 11.43 1.53
C LEU A 173 5.05 9.95 1.23
N GLN A 174 5.77 9.25 2.10
CA GLN A 174 5.93 7.80 2.05
C GLN A 174 4.99 7.12 3.04
N LEU A 175 4.19 6.20 2.54
CA LEU A 175 3.30 5.29 3.26
C LEU A 175 4.02 3.96 3.46
N VAL A 176 4.33 3.59 4.70
CA VAL A 176 5.00 2.32 5.02
C VAL A 176 3.95 1.33 5.50
N PHE A 177 3.90 0.18 4.83
CA PHE A 177 2.92 -0.86 5.10
C PHE A 177 3.59 -2.17 5.50
N ASP A 178 2.99 -2.84 6.48
CA ASP A 178 3.26 -4.22 6.82
C ASP A 178 2.18 -5.14 6.24
N LYS A 179 2.59 -6.33 5.81
CA LYS A 179 1.65 -7.36 5.34
C LYS A 179 0.81 -7.86 6.51
N VAL A 180 -0.50 -7.86 6.36
CA VAL A 180 -1.39 -8.53 7.32
C VAL A 180 -1.35 -10.02 7.02
N THR A 181 -0.64 -10.77 7.86
CA THR A 181 -0.74 -12.23 7.86
C THR A 181 -1.98 -12.63 8.63
N THR A 182 -2.90 -13.37 8.01
CA THR A 182 -3.98 -14.02 8.75
C THR A 182 -3.35 -14.93 9.81
N PRO A 183 -3.72 -14.83 11.09
CA PRO A 183 -3.24 -15.74 12.13
C PRO A 183 -3.67 -17.19 11.88
#